data_AF-A0ABD0JJF7-F1
#
_entry.id   AF-A0ABD0JJF7-F1
#
_cell.length_a   1.000
_cell.length_b   1.000
_cell.length_c   1.000
_cell.angle_alpha   90.00
_cell.angle_beta   90.00
_cell.angle_gamma   90.00
#
_symmetry.space_group_name_H-M   'P 1'
#
loop_
_entity.id
_entity.type
_entity.pdbx_description
1 polymer ?
#
loop_
_entity_poly.entity_id
_entity_poly.type
_entity_poly.pdbx_seq_one_letter_code
_entity_poly.pdbx_strand_id
1 'polypeptide(L)'
;MVEAAVLAFTAECQMTLAKDPSNYVTSADGKSVLKPEISSDVCSVFCFRHGHCHKGRCICNPGYTGDNCQLEAGKGPQLARIRGTNSTCDVNKRPCRKVFIDASNFEMKDTLTCKVQEVMPDGSLSDDVHVEVAEFLSAGRLACSMPDSQVKTATSVKTYMISATNDGHLFGNSLRLTVFDSVCQSCDDEGCTQKANTCLVNGLCYQDGDPSPHNADQFCKASSSSSQWTDVYKGIHPVLSVPTLTGPDADFLMACSFGADDSSRPADATTVYHVTWLVDGQPLQAENVTPGAQPTAYISLSELQHSGMLSCKVEGMYTGHENEGQTVESNKKILLIFT
;
A
#
# COMPACT_ATOMS: atom_id res chain seq x y z
N MET A 1 -65.76 18.32 7.32
CA MET A 1 -65.37 18.71 5.94
C MET A 1 -64.75 20.10 5.88
N VAL A 2 -65.37 21.14 6.45
CA VAL A 2 -64.83 22.52 6.44
C VAL A 2 -63.45 22.63 7.09
N GLU A 3 -63.26 22.01 8.25
CA GLU A 3 -62.00 22.08 9.02
C GLU A 3 -60.80 21.46 8.29
N ALA A 4 -61.01 20.34 7.60
CA ALA A 4 -59.99 19.70 6.77
C ALA A 4 -59.63 20.55 5.53
N ALA A 5 -60.62 21.21 4.92
CA ALA A 5 -60.39 22.10 3.78
C ALA A 5 -59.60 23.36 4.19
N VAL A 6 -59.90 23.93 5.36
CA VAL A 6 -59.16 25.06 5.93
C VAL A 6 -57.71 24.68 6.22
N LEU A 7 -57.49 23.52 6.86
CA LEU A 7 -56.14 23.01 7.14
C LEU A 7 -55.30 22.81 5.86
N ALA A 8 -55.90 22.24 4.82
CA ALA A 8 -55.22 22.05 3.53
C ALA A 8 -54.84 23.39 2.88
N PHE A 9 -55.77 24.36 2.86
CA PHE A 9 -55.52 25.69 2.31
C PHE A 9 -54.45 26.45 3.10
N THR A 10 -54.48 26.38 4.43
CA THR A 10 -53.46 26.99 5.30
C THR A 10 -52.08 26.39 5.04
N ALA A 11 -51.96 25.06 4.92
CA ALA A 11 -50.70 24.40 4.61
C ALA A 11 -50.14 24.82 3.24
N GLU A 12 -50.99 24.96 2.22
CA GLU A 12 -50.58 25.41 0.89
C GLU A 12 -50.08 26.87 0.88
N CYS A 13 -50.74 27.75 1.61
CA CYS A 13 -50.29 29.12 1.82
C CYS A 13 -48.92 29.16 2.52
N GLN A 14 -48.77 28.42 3.63
CA GLN A 14 -47.51 28.32 4.37
C GLN A 14 -46.37 27.74 3.50
N MET A 15 -46.64 26.71 2.71
CA MET A 15 -45.65 26.16 1.76
C MET A 15 -45.23 27.16 0.70
N THR A 16 -46.16 27.98 0.21
CA THR A 16 -45.86 29.04 -0.77
C THR A 16 -44.95 30.09 -0.15
N LEU A 17 -45.26 30.54 1.06
CA LEU A 17 -44.43 31.48 1.82
C LEU A 17 -43.03 30.91 2.14
N ALA A 18 -42.95 29.63 2.52
CA ALA A 18 -41.70 28.96 2.82
C ALA A 18 -40.78 28.77 1.60
N LYS A 19 -41.33 28.75 0.38
CA LYS A 19 -40.57 28.61 -0.85
C LYS A 19 -40.06 29.93 -1.42
N ASP A 20 -40.66 31.06 -1.03
CA ASP A 20 -40.28 32.39 -1.54
C ASP A 20 -38.96 32.87 -0.89
N PRO A 21 -37.86 33.04 -1.65
CA PRO A 21 -36.59 33.52 -1.11
C PRO A 21 -36.68 34.91 -0.47
N SER A 22 -37.66 35.73 -0.89
CA SER A 22 -37.88 37.09 -0.37
C SER A 22 -38.32 37.10 1.09
N ASN A 23 -38.78 35.97 1.61
CA ASN A 23 -39.22 35.77 2.98
C ASN A 23 -38.10 35.36 3.93
N TYR A 24 -36.86 35.32 3.46
CA TYR A 24 -35.69 34.98 4.26
C TYR A 24 -34.77 36.19 4.49
N VAL A 25 -34.13 36.21 5.65
CA VAL A 25 -33.09 37.17 6.04
C VAL A 25 -31.86 36.40 6.53
N THR A 26 -30.69 37.02 6.45
CA THR A 26 -29.45 36.44 6.99
C THR A 26 -29.34 36.75 8.48
N SER A 27 -29.22 35.72 9.32
CA SER A 27 -28.98 35.86 10.76
C SER A 27 -27.57 36.38 11.04
N ALA A 28 -27.30 36.80 12.28
CA ALA A 28 -25.97 37.22 12.73
C ALA A 28 -24.89 36.15 12.47
N ASP A 29 -25.27 34.86 12.47
CA ASP A 29 -24.38 33.72 12.21
C ASP A 29 -24.24 33.37 10.71
N GLY A 30 -24.77 34.21 9.82
CA GLY A 30 -24.73 33.97 8.37
C GLY A 30 -25.76 32.96 7.84
N LYS A 31 -26.69 32.48 8.67
CA LYS A 31 -27.71 31.49 8.27
C LYS A 31 -28.92 32.17 7.63
N SER A 32 -29.45 31.61 6.55
CA SER A 32 -30.73 32.05 5.98
C SER A 32 -31.89 31.57 6.86
N VAL A 33 -32.65 32.51 7.43
CA VAL A 33 -33.77 32.24 8.33
C VAL A 33 -35.02 32.97 7.88
N LEU A 34 -36.20 32.44 8.18
CA LEU A 34 -37.47 33.11 7.91
C LEU A 34 -37.53 34.46 8.63
N LYS A 35 -38.12 35.46 7.96
CA LYS A 35 -38.44 36.75 8.53
C LYS A 35 -39.22 36.62 9.86
N PRO A 36 -38.87 37.40 10.91
CA PRO A 36 -39.53 37.30 12.21
C PRO A 36 -41.05 37.39 12.13
N GLU A 37 -41.58 38.22 11.24
CA GLU A 37 -43.02 38.51 11.07
C GLU A 37 -43.85 37.28 10.65
N ILE A 38 -43.20 36.25 10.08
CA ILE A 38 -43.85 35.03 9.60
C ILE A 38 -43.25 33.76 10.21
N SER A 39 -42.14 33.88 10.95
CA SER A 39 -41.42 32.75 11.56
C SER A 39 -42.26 31.96 12.57
N SER A 40 -43.24 32.60 13.20
CA SER A 40 -44.21 31.97 14.11
C SER A 40 -45.31 31.20 13.40
N ASP A 41 -45.47 31.37 12.09
CA ASP A 41 -46.63 30.86 11.36
C ASP A 41 -46.24 29.99 10.18
N VAL A 42 -44.97 29.98 9.78
CA VAL A 42 -44.45 29.23 8.63
C VAL A 42 -43.40 28.23 9.09
N CYS A 43 -43.67 26.94 8.84
CA CYS A 43 -42.69 25.87 9.05
C CYS A 43 -41.92 25.56 7.76
N SER A 44 -40.81 24.83 7.90
CA SER A 44 -40.08 24.27 6.76
C SER A 44 -40.97 23.43 5.85
N VAL A 45 -40.72 23.45 4.54
CA VAL A 45 -41.44 22.64 3.55
C VAL A 45 -41.36 21.13 3.83
N PHE A 46 -40.33 20.67 4.55
CA PHE A 46 -40.18 19.27 4.94
C PHE A 46 -41.20 18.85 6.01
N CYS A 47 -41.63 19.77 6.87
CA CYS A 47 -42.62 19.53 7.90
C CYS A 47 -43.92 18.97 7.33
N PHE A 48 -44.43 19.59 6.26
CA PHE A 48 -45.72 19.25 5.66
C PHE A 48 -45.76 17.86 4.99
N ARG A 49 -44.61 17.19 4.81
CA ARG A 49 -44.59 15.81 4.31
C ARG A 49 -44.98 14.79 5.37
N HIS A 50 -44.51 15.01 6.60
CA HIS A 50 -44.57 14.02 7.67
C HIS A 50 -44.96 14.60 9.03
N GLY A 51 -45.62 15.75 9.02
CA GLY A 51 -46.06 16.45 10.22
C GLY A 51 -47.03 17.57 9.88
N HIS A 52 -47.39 18.31 10.92
CA HIS A 52 -48.23 19.50 10.82
C HIS A 52 -47.57 20.68 11.52
N CYS A 53 -47.67 21.86 10.90
CA CYS A 53 -47.14 23.09 11.45
C CYS A 53 -48.07 23.63 12.54
N HIS A 54 -47.54 23.86 13.73
CA HIS A 54 -48.26 24.51 14.82
C HIS A 54 -47.38 25.60 15.44
N LYS A 55 -47.73 26.86 15.17
CA LYS A 55 -47.02 28.05 15.68
C LYS A 55 -45.51 28.02 15.39
N GLY A 56 -45.14 27.77 14.14
CA GLY A 56 -43.74 27.75 13.67
C GLY A 56 -42.96 26.49 14.09
N ARG A 57 -43.57 25.60 14.87
CA ARG A 57 -43.00 24.31 15.26
C ARG A 57 -43.64 23.19 14.47
N CYS A 58 -42.82 22.25 13.97
CA CYS A 58 -43.35 21.05 13.34
C CYS A 58 -43.71 20.00 14.39
N ILE A 59 -44.93 19.46 14.30
CA ILE A 59 -45.39 18.32 15.11
C ILE A 59 -45.43 17.10 14.20
N CYS A 60 -44.59 16.10 14.50
CA CYS A 60 -44.41 14.95 13.63
C CYS A 60 -45.54 13.94 13.73
N ASN A 61 -45.88 13.35 12.59
CA ASN A 61 -46.73 12.19 12.52
C ASN A 61 -46.01 10.98 13.14
N PRO A 62 -46.75 9.98 13.67
CA PRO A 62 -46.15 8.75 14.18
C PRO A 62 -45.17 8.12 13.18
N GLY A 63 -43.99 7.74 13.66
CA GLY A 63 -42.93 7.17 12.82
C GLY A 63 -41.92 8.20 12.27
N TYR A 64 -42.09 9.49 12.54
CA TYR A 64 -41.17 10.54 12.09
C TYR A 64 -40.65 11.41 13.24
N THR A 65 -39.46 11.97 13.07
CA THR A 65 -38.75 12.80 14.05
C THR A 65 -37.83 13.83 13.35
N GLY A 66 -37.08 14.61 14.14
CA GLY A 66 -36.24 15.72 13.68
C GLY A 66 -36.99 17.05 13.66
N ASP A 67 -36.27 18.15 13.49
CA ASP A 67 -36.83 19.51 13.62
C ASP A 67 -37.99 19.79 12.65
N ASN A 68 -37.97 19.12 11.48
CA ASN A 68 -38.96 19.27 10.42
C ASN A 68 -39.57 17.92 10.00
N CYS A 69 -39.56 16.92 10.89
CA CYS A 69 -40.11 15.58 10.65
C CYS A 69 -39.52 14.87 9.42
N GLN A 70 -38.28 15.21 9.07
CA GLN A 70 -37.57 14.68 7.91
C GLN A 70 -36.90 13.33 8.18
N LEU A 71 -36.84 12.91 9.44
CA LEU A 71 -36.18 11.67 9.86
C LEU A 71 -37.22 10.60 10.19
N GLU A 72 -36.91 9.35 9.87
CA GLU A 72 -37.65 8.17 10.29
C GLU A 72 -37.31 7.86 11.75
N ALA A 73 -38.30 7.89 12.63
CA ALA A 73 -38.12 7.61 14.05
C ALA A 73 -37.67 6.16 14.27
N GLY A 74 -36.78 5.95 15.24
CA GLY A 74 -36.25 4.62 15.55
C GLY A 74 -35.25 4.09 14.53
N LYS A 75 -34.83 4.89 13.55
CA LYS A 75 -33.74 4.57 12.63
C LYS A 75 -32.64 5.63 12.71
N GLY A 76 -31.39 5.19 12.78
CA GLY A 76 -30.23 6.08 12.64
C GLY A 76 -29.95 6.45 11.17
N PRO A 77 -28.88 7.22 10.91
CA PRO A 77 -28.37 7.53 9.57
C PRO A 77 -28.22 6.29 8.69
N GLN A 78 -28.80 6.33 7.48
CA GLN A 78 -28.73 5.23 6.53
C GLN A 78 -27.62 5.49 5.51
N LEU A 79 -26.52 4.75 5.63
CA LEU A 79 -25.35 4.85 4.75
C LEU A 79 -25.55 3.98 3.51
N ALA A 80 -25.51 4.58 2.32
CA ALA A 80 -25.78 3.87 1.07
C ALA A 80 -24.50 3.38 0.37
N ARG A 81 -23.51 4.25 0.20
CA ARG A 81 -22.22 3.90 -0.42
C ARG A 81 -21.11 4.89 -0.10
N ILE A 82 -19.88 4.40 -0.10
CA ILE A 82 -18.66 5.23 -0.07
C ILE A 82 -18.35 5.68 -1.51
N ARG A 83 -18.22 6.98 -1.74
CA ARG A 83 -17.96 7.53 -3.09
C ARG A 83 -16.51 7.42 -3.50
N GLY A 84 -16.31 7.24 -4.81
CA GLY A 84 -15.00 7.25 -5.45
C GLY A 84 -14.20 5.96 -5.22
N THR A 85 -14.83 4.93 -4.66
CA THR A 85 -14.20 3.66 -4.30
C THR A 85 -15.22 2.53 -4.39
N ASN A 86 -14.80 1.34 -4.78
CA ASN A 86 -15.58 0.10 -4.59
C ASN A 86 -15.24 -0.46 -3.21
N SER A 87 -15.70 0.22 -2.15
CA SER A 87 -15.44 -0.11 -0.73
C SER A 87 -13.97 -0.35 -0.34
N THR A 88 -13.03 0.15 -1.14
CA THR A 88 -11.59 -0.04 -0.94
C THR A 88 -10.84 1.29 -0.94
N CYS A 89 -9.72 1.35 -0.25
CA CYS A 89 -8.84 2.52 -0.22
C CYS A 89 -7.38 2.10 -0.29
N ASP A 90 -6.72 2.49 -1.37
CA ASP A 90 -5.31 2.22 -1.59
C ASP A 90 -4.44 3.33 -0.99
N VAL A 91 -3.62 2.98 0.00
CA VAL A 91 -2.72 3.94 0.68
C VAL A 91 -1.63 4.51 -0.23
N ASN A 92 -1.33 3.87 -1.36
CA ASN A 92 -0.41 4.40 -2.36
C ASN A 92 -1.03 5.50 -3.24
N LYS A 93 -2.36 5.55 -3.30
CA LYS A 93 -3.08 6.56 -4.09
C LYS A 93 -3.52 7.74 -3.24
N ARG A 94 -3.87 7.51 -1.98
CA ARG A 94 -4.31 8.56 -1.04
C ARG A 94 -4.14 8.09 0.41
N PRO A 95 -4.02 9.00 1.40
CA PRO A 95 -3.78 8.63 2.80
C PRO A 95 -4.95 7.93 3.51
N CYS A 96 -6.10 7.73 2.84
CA CYS A 96 -7.28 7.06 3.40
C CYS A 96 -7.88 7.65 4.69
N ARG A 97 -7.51 8.89 5.07
CA ARG A 97 -7.95 9.55 6.31
C ARG A 97 -9.34 10.20 6.24
N LYS A 98 -9.99 10.23 5.07
CA LYS A 98 -11.31 10.84 4.89
C LYS A 98 -12.11 10.14 3.80
N VAL A 99 -13.39 9.89 4.07
CA VAL A 99 -14.32 9.26 3.13
C VAL A 99 -15.58 10.09 2.98
N PHE A 100 -16.16 10.06 1.78
CA PHE A 100 -17.40 10.75 1.44
C PHE A 100 -18.49 9.70 1.21
N ILE A 101 -19.61 9.83 1.90
CA ILE A 101 -20.64 8.79 1.97
C ILE A 101 -21.97 9.39 1.51
N ASP A 102 -22.61 8.73 0.54
CA ASP A 102 -24.02 8.99 0.23
C ASP A 102 -24.85 8.38 1.36
N ALA A 103 -25.69 9.21 1.98
CA ALA A 103 -26.46 8.81 3.16
C ALA A 103 -27.85 9.46 3.16
N SER A 104 -28.75 8.93 3.98
CA SER A 104 -30.05 9.50 4.27
C SER A 104 -30.38 9.37 5.76
N ASN A 105 -31.53 9.90 6.18
CA ASN A 105 -32.01 9.82 7.55
C ASN A 105 -31.03 10.39 8.61
N PHE A 106 -30.35 11.48 8.26
CA PHE A 106 -29.44 12.18 9.16
C PHE A 106 -29.77 13.67 9.25
N GLU A 107 -29.40 14.29 10.37
CA GLU A 107 -29.59 15.71 10.59
C GLU A 107 -28.30 16.49 10.32
N MET A 108 -28.42 17.65 9.66
CA MET A 108 -27.30 18.54 9.35
C MET A 108 -26.95 19.41 10.57
N LYS A 109 -26.57 18.75 11.66
CA LYS A 109 -26.14 19.36 12.92
C LYS A 109 -24.76 18.82 13.30
N ASP A 110 -24.11 19.54 14.20
CA ASP A 110 -22.84 19.17 14.83
C ASP A 110 -22.94 17.92 15.73
N THR A 111 -24.15 17.46 16.06
CA THR A 111 -24.38 16.18 16.74
C THR A 111 -24.21 14.96 15.84
N LEU A 112 -24.20 15.15 14.51
CA LEU A 112 -23.97 14.07 13.56
C LEU A 112 -22.55 13.52 13.73
N THR A 113 -22.45 12.25 14.10
CA THR A 113 -21.19 11.63 14.50
C THR A 113 -20.96 10.34 13.71
N CYS A 114 -19.75 10.15 13.20
CA CYS A 114 -19.32 8.87 12.63
C CYS A 114 -18.64 8.01 13.69
N LYS A 115 -18.92 6.71 13.64
CA LYS A 115 -18.22 5.69 14.42
C LYS A 115 -17.54 4.72 13.47
N VAL A 116 -16.23 4.56 13.64
CA VAL A 116 -15.37 3.70 12.84
C VAL A 116 -14.73 2.66 13.75
N GLN A 117 -14.91 1.39 13.44
CA GLN A 117 -14.35 0.27 14.18
C GLN A 117 -13.58 -0.66 13.24
N GLU A 118 -12.41 -1.11 13.66
CA GLU A 118 -11.64 -2.12 12.93
C GLU A 118 -12.35 -3.48 13.00
N VAL A 119 -12.35 -4.21 11.89
CA VAL A 119 -12.75 -5.62 11.83
C VAL A 119 -11.50 -6.47 12.04
N MET A 120 -11.47 -7.20 13.14
CA MET A 120 -10.38 -8.09 13.52
C MET A 120 -10.34 -9.35 12.63
N PRO A 121 -9.22 -10.09 12.59
CA PRO A 121 -9.10 -11.28 11.74
C PRO A 121 -10.13 -12.40 12.02
N ASP A 122 -10.64 -12.47 13.25
CA ASP A 122 -11.71 -13.40 13.65
C ASP A 122 -13.12 -12.93 13.26
N GLY A 123 -13.23 -11.76 12.62
CA GLY A 123 -14.47 -11.12 12.20
C GLY A 123 -15.14 -10.28 13.29
N SER A 124 -14.60 -10.25 14.51
CA SER A 124 -15.09 -9.38 15.58
C SER A 124 -14.78 -7.90 15.29
N LEU A 125 -15.50 -6.99 15.96
CA LEU A 125 -15.18 -5.57 15.92
C LEU A 125 -14.26 -5.22 17.07
N SER A 126 -13.24 -4.41 16.80
CA SER A 126 -12.34 -3.89 17.82
C SER A 126 -13.11 -3.08 18.88
N ASP A 127 -12.68 -3.24 20.13
CA ASP A 127 -13.11 -2.42 21.27
C ASP A 127 -12.54 -1.00 21.18
N ASP A 128 -11.48 -0.78 20.40
CA ASP A 128 -10.98 0.55 20.08
C ASP A 128 -11.88 1.19 19.02
N VAL A 129 -12.58 2.24 19.43
CA VAL A 129 -13.63 2.88 18.65
C VAL A 129 -13.20 4.30 18.32
N HIS A 130 -13.05 4.59 17.03
CA HIS A 130 -12.81 5.95 16.57
C HIS A 130 -14.14 6.67 16.34
N VAL A 131 -14.41 7.71 17.13
CA VAL A 131 -15.64 8.50 17.09
C VAL A 131 -15.28 9.95 16.78
N GLU A 132 -15.81 10.48 15.70
CA GLU A 132 -15.55 11.87 15.27
C GLU A 132 -16.82 12.52 14.75
N VAL A 133 -16.92 13.83 14.91
CA VAL A 133 -18.01 14.62 14.33
C VAL A 133 -17.94 14.49 12.81
N ALA A 134 -19.08 14.18 12.19
CA ALA A 134 -19.19 14.06 10.76
C ALA A 134 -19.36 15.43 10.10
N GLU A 135 -18.80 15.59 8.90
CA GLU A 135 -19.04 16.77 8.09
C GLU A 135 -20.23 16.53 7.17
N PHE A 136 -21.36 17.22 7.39
CA PHE A 136 -22.46 17.19 6.44
C PHE A 136 -22.16 18.12 5.25
N LEU A 137 -22.29 17.60 4.03
CA LEU A 137 -22.04 18.36 2.80
C LEU A 137 -23.34 18.79 2.13
N SER A 138 -24.39 17.97 2.27
CA SER A 138 -25.74 18.25 1.80
C SER A 138 -26.72 17.30 2.50
N ALA A 139 -28.02 17.42 2.24
CA ALA A 139 -29.04 16.53 2.81
C ALA A 139 -28.91 15.04 2.41
N GLY A 140 -28.02 14.72 1.45
CA GLY A 140 -27.78 13.35 0.98
C GLY A 140 -26.33 12.89 1.10
N ARG A 141 -25.46 13.66 1.74
CA ARG A 141 -24.02 13.38 1.80
C ARG A 141 -23.37 13.85 3.09
N LEU A 142 -22.57 12.98 3.67
CA LEU A 142 -21.68 13.28 4.79
C LEU A 142 -20.24 12.84 4.48
N ALA A 143 -19.29 13.34 5.27
CA ALA A 143 -17.90 12.91 5.28
C ALA A 143 -17.52 12.45 6.68
N CYS A 144 -16.82 11.31 6.75
CA CYS A 144 -16.26 10.79 7.99
C CYS A 144 -14.73 10.87 7.93
N SER A 145 -14.13 11.28 9.04
CA SER A 145 -12.71 11.10 9.30
C SER A 145 -12.43 9.63 9.63
N MET A 146 -11.28 9.13 9.17
CA MET A 146 -10.84 7.75 9.40
C MET A 146 -9.58 7.77 10.26
N PRO A 147 -9.40 6.81 11.19
CA PRO A 147 -8.17 6.68 11.96
C PRO A 147 -7.00 6.30 11.05
N ASP A 148 -5.77 6.45 11.56
CA ASP A 148 -4.60 5.96 10.82
C ASP A 148 -4.64 4.44 10.74
N SER A 149 -4.64 3.93 9.50
CA SER A 149 -4.72 2.50 9.24
C SER A 149 -3.48 1.71 9.65
N GLN A 150 -2.33 2.38 9.81
CA GLN A 150 -1.03 1.71 9.99
C GLN A 150 -0.72 0.71 8.86
N VAL A 151 -1.41 0.82 7.72
CA VAL A 151 -1.08 0.06 6.52
C VAL A 151 0.22 0.61 5.97
N LYS A 152 1.18 -0.28 5.65
CA LYS A 152 2.62 -0.06 5.39
C LYS A 152 3.55 -0.13 6.61
N THR A 153 3.06 0.12 7.82
CA THR A 153 3.90 0.16 9.02
C THR A 153 3.66 -1.04 9.95
N ALA A 154 2.44 -1.59 9.96
CA ALA A 154 2.08 -2.75 10.77
C ALA A 154 1.40 -3.88 9.98
N THR A 155 0.69 -3.56 8.89
CA THR A 155 -0.03 -4.54 8.08
C THR A 155 -0.13 -4.09 6.62
N SER A 156 -0.53 -4.99 5.71
CA SER A 156 -0.82 -4.70 4.31
C SER A 156 -2.30 -4.44 4.04
N VAL A 157 -3.18 -4.88 4.94
CA VAL A 157 -4.63 -4.75 4.82
C VAL A 157 -5.24 -4.49 6.20
N LYS A 158 -6.19 -3.57 6.28
CA LYS A 158 -7.04 -3.35 7.43
C LYS A 158 -8.47 -3.05 6.98
N THR A 159 -9.46 -3.64 7.65
CA THR A 159 -10.87 -3.47 7.29
C THR A 159 -11.61 -2.71 8.38
N TYR A 160 -12.49 -1.80 8.01
CA TYR A 160 -13.27 -0.97 8.93
C TYR A 160 -14.77 -1.12 8.68
N MET A 161 -15.54 -1.04 9.76
CA MET A 161 -16.99 -0.83 9.74
C MET A 161 -17.28 0.60 10.15
N ILE A 162 -17.97 1.32 9.27
CA ILE A 162 -18.31 2.74 9.42
C ILE A 162 -19.81 2.82 9.63
N SER A 163 -20.23 3.47 10.70
CA SER A 163 -21.63 3.77 11.02
C SER A 163 -21.77 5.23 11.44
N ALA A 164 -22.99 5.75 11.51
CA ALA A 164 -23.22 7.10 11.99
C ALA A 164 -24.45 7.18 12.90
N THR A 165 -24.52 8.25 13.70
CA THR A 165 -25.61 8.56 14.62
C THR A 165 -25.91 10.06 14.63
N ASN A 166 -27.17 10.43 14.86
CA ASN A 166 -27.59 11.83 15.04
C ASN A 166 -27.55 12.27 16.51
N ASP A 167 -27.58 11.33 17.46
CA ASP A 167 -27.85 11.56 18.88
C ASP A 167 -26.82 10.90 19.83
N GLY A 168 -25.83 10.19 19.30
CA GLY A 168 -24.81 9.48 20.08
C GLY A 168 -25.25 8.09 20.57
N HIS A 169 -26.50 7.70 20.35
CA HIS A 169 -27.08 6.46 20.91
C HIS A 169 -27.58 5.52 19.82
N LEU A 170 -28.39 6.02 18.89
CA LEU A 170 -28.98 5.22 17.82
C LEU A 170 -28.13 5.29 16.56
N PHE A 171 -27.35 4.24 16.32
CA PHE A 171 -26.59 4.07 15.10
C PHE A 171 -27.46 3.44 14.00
N GLY A 172 -27.26 3.88 12.76
CA GLY A 172 -27.91 3.25 11.60
C GLY A 172 -27.15 2.04 11.08
N ASN A 173 -27.29 1.74 9.79
CA ASN A 173 -26.55 0.66 9.16
C ASN A 173 -25.06 1.02 8.99
N SER A 174 -24.25 0.01 8.70
CA SER A 174 -22.81 0.15 8.54
C SER A 174 -22.34 -0.13 7.12
N LEU A 175 -21.32 0.59 6.66
CA LEU A 175 -20.56 0.29 5.45
C LEU A 175 -19.19 -0.27 5.80
N ARG A 176 -18.73 -1.21 4.99
CA ARG A 176 -17.37 -1.77 5.08
C ARG A 176 -16.42 -0.93 4.22
N LEU A 177 -15.21 -0.68 4.72
CA LEU A 177 -14.11 -0.12 3.94
C LEU A 177 -12.83 -0.92 4.17
N THR A 178 -12.20 -1.38 3.10
CA THR A 178 -10.91 -2.06 3.16
C THR A 178 -9.79 -1.11 2.77
N VAL A 179 -8.89 -0.81 3.70
CA VAL A 179 -7.67 -0.01 3.46
C VAL A 179 -6.52 -0.97 3.21
N PHE A 180 -5.78 -0.79 2.12
CA PHE A 180 -4.77 -1.75 1.69
C PHE A 180 -3.58 -1.11 0.98
N ASP A 181 -2.45 -1.81 1.01
CA ASP A 181 -1.26 -1.49 0.24
C ASP A 181 -1.30 -2.23 -1.10
N SER A 182 -1.57 -1.48 -2.17
CA SER A 182 -1.63 -2.04 -3.52
C SER A 182 -0.30 -2.51 -4.10
N VAL A 183 0.84 -2.36 -3.39
CA VAL A 183 2.10 -3.00 -3.78
C VAL A 183 1.90 -4.50 -3.85
N CYS A 184 1.48 -5.14 -2.75
CA CYS A 184 1.31 -6.59 -2.70
C CYS A 184 -0.14 -7.07 -2.71
N GLN A 185 -1.13 -6.22 -2.46
CA GLN A 185 -2.52 -6.63 -2.36
C GLN A 185 -3.35 -6.16 -3.56
N SER A 186 -4.30 -6.99 -3.97
CA SER A 186 -5.39 -6.66 -4.89
C SER A 186 -6.71 -6.89 -4.16
N CYS A 187 -7.44 -5.81 -3.89
CA CYS A 187 -8.67 -5.86 -3.12
C CYS A 187 -9.87 -5.34 -3.90
N ASP A 188 -11.03 -5.95 -3.65
CA ASP A 188 -12.34 -5.55 -4.12
C ASP A 188 -13.36 -5.55 -2.96
N ASP A 189 -14.66 -5.55 -3.28
CA ASP A 189 -15.74 -5.56 -2.29
C ASP A 189 -15.85 -6.91 -1.55
N GLU A 190 -15.26 -8.00 -2.06
CA GLU A 190 -15.35 -9.35 -1.50
C GLU A 190 -14.13 -9.72 -0.65
N GLY A 191 -12.95 -9.19 -0.97
CA GLY A 191 -11.76 -9.44 -0.17
C GLY A 191 -10.47 -8.93 -0.79
N CYS A 192 -9.35 -9.43 -0.26
CA CYS A 192 -8.00 -9.11 -0.72
C CYS A 192 -7.24 -10.38 -1.10
N THR A 193 -6.47 -10.29 -2.17
CA THR A 193 -5.58 -11.36 -2.63
C THR A 193 -4.16 -10.81 -2.83
N GLN A 194 -3.17 -11.61 -2.45
CA GLN A 194 -1.77 -11.26 -2.67
C GLN A 194 -1.39 -11.43 -4.15
N LYS A 195 -0.62 -10.48 -4.69
CA LYS A 195 -0.12 -10.49 -6.08
C LYS A 195 1.06 -11.46 -6.23
N ALA A 196 1.12 -12.14 -7.38
CA ALA A 196 2.05 -13.26 -7.65
C ALA A 196 3.56 -12.91 -7.74
N ASN A 197 3.96 -11.63 -7.65
CA ASN A 197 5.36 -11.18 -7.70
C ASN A 197 5.71 -10.25 -6.53
N THR A 198 5.15 -10.54 -5.35
CA THR A 198 5.31 -9.70 -4.15
C THR A 198 5.41 -10.58 -2.92
N CYS A 199 6.16 -10.12 -1.92
CA CYS A 199 6.23 -10.77 -0.62
C CYS A 199 5.35 -10.05 0.41
N LEU A 200 4.78 -10.84 1.31
CA LEU A 200 4.05 -10.39 2.49
C LEU A 200 4.78 -10.93 3.72
N VAL A 201 5.82 -10.24 4.16
CA VAL A 201 6.67 -10.70 5.27
C VAL A 201 6.24 -10.00 6.56
N ASN A 202 5.86 -10.79 7.58
CA ASN A 202 5.27 -10.30 8.84
C ASN A 202 4.07 -9.35 8.63
N GLY A 203 3.29 -9.59 7.58
CA GLY A 203 2.12 -8.77 7.24
C GLY A 203 2.44 -7.47 6.49
N LEU A 204 3.70 -7.19 6.13
CA LEU A 204 4.10 -6.00 5.37
C LEU A 204 4.42 -6.33 3.90
N CYS A 205 4.07 -5.41 3.01
CA CYS A 205 4.28 -5.57 1.57
C CYS A 205 5.72 -5.24 1.15
N TYR A 206 6.28 -6.10 0.29
CA TYR A 206 7.56 -5.87 -0.40
C TYR A 206 7.46 -6.31 -1.86
N GLN A 207 8.10 -5.57 -2.77
CA GLN A 207 8.25 -5.95 -4.17
C GLN A 207 9.34 -7.02 -4.34
N ASP A 208 9.24 -7.87 -5.37
CA ASP A 208 10.32 -8.80 -5.72
C ASP A 208 11.62 -8.02 -5.95
N GLY A 209 12.68 -8.40 -5.22
CA GLY A 209 13.97 -7.75 -5.20
C GLY A 209 14.19 -6.76 -4.05
N ASP A 210 13.16 -6.37 -3.29
CA ASP A 210 13.33 -5.41 -2.19
C ASP A 210 14.23 -5.98 -1.08
N PRO A 211 15.23 -5.21 -0.58
CA PRO A 211 16.10 -5.66 0.49
C PRO A 211 15.36 -5.69 1.84
N SER A 212 15.75 -6.60 2.72
CA SER A 212 15.20 -6.66 4.07
C SER A 212 15.62 -5.43 4.89
N PRO A 213 14.68 -4.73 5.55
CA PRO A 213 15.00 -3.61 6.43
C PRO A 213 15.86 -3.98 7.64
N HIS A 214 15.93 -5.27 7.97
CA HIS A 214 16.61 -5.78 9.16
C HIS A 214 17.93 -6.49 8.86
N ASN A 215 18.12 -7.01 7.65
CA ASN A 215 19.31 -7.75 7.25
C ASN A 215 19.68 -7.44 5.78
N ALA A 216 20.86 -6.89 5.56
CA ALA A 216 21.33 -6.52 4.22
C ALA A 216 21.58 -7.73 3.30
N ASP A 217 21.80 -8.91 3.88
CA ASP A 217 21.99 -10.17 3.13
C ASP A 217 20.66 -10.89 2.86
N GLN A 218 19.52 -10.20 2.95
CA GLN A 218 18.19 -10.76 2.68
C GLN A 218 17.40 -9.86 1.75
N PHE A 219 16.56 -10.47 0.91
CA PHE A 219 15.69 -9.76 -0.03
C PHE A 219 14.38 -10.53 -0.27
N CYS A 220 13.37 -9.85 -0.79
CA CYS A 220 12.12 -10.48 -1.20
C CYS A 220 12.31 -11.23 -2.52
N LYS A 221 12.06 -12.54 -2.53
CA LYS A 221 11.94 -13.33 -3.76
C LYS A 221 10.63 -14.11 -3.79
N ALA A 222 9.60 -13.51 -4.40
CA ALA A 222 8.24 -14.03 -4.39
C ALA A 222 8.11 -15.42 -5.03
N SER A 223 8.97 -15.74 -6.01
CA SER A 223 9.01 -17.07 -6.64
C SER A 223 9.58 -18.17 -5.74
N SER A 224 10.38 -17.81 -4.74
CA SER A 224 10.94 -18.75 -3.76
C SER A 224 10.05 -18.84 -2.52
N SER A 225 9.68 -17.69 -1.96
CA SER A 225 8.73 -17.59 -0.87
C SER A 225 7.98 -16.26 -0.93
N SER A 226 6.65 -16.33 -0.82
CA SER A 226 5.79 -15.14 -0.82
C SER A 226 5.55 -14.58 0.59
N SER A 227 6.07 -15.22 1.63
CA SER A 227 5.83 -14.82 3.04
C SER A 227 7.08 -14.77 3.92
N GLN A 228 8.24 -15.19 3.39
CA GLN A 228 9.52 -15.18 4.10
C GLN A 228 10.59 -14.47 3.28
N TRP A 229 11.59 -13.93 3.97
CA TRP A 229 12.79 -13.41 3.33
C TRP A 229 13.58 -14.52 2.65
N THR A 230 14.19 -14.19 1.52
CA THR A 230 15.16 -15.05 0.85
C THR A 230 16.56 -14.52 1.15
N ASP A 231 17.44 -15.38 1.64
CA ASP A 231 18.83 -15.01 1.82
C ASP A 231 19.48 -14.76 0.45
N VAL A 232 20.30 -13.72 0.36
CA VAL A 232 21.29 -13.58 -0.69
C VAL A 232 22.21 -14.79 -0.52
N TYR A 233 22.04 -15.80 -1.37
CA TYR A 233 22.85 -17.02 -1.34
C TYR A 233 24.33 -16.67 -1.59
N LYS A 234 25.08 -16.36 -0.53
CA LYS A 234 26.52 -16.61 -0.46
C LYS A 234 26.67 -18.12 -0.50
N GLY A 235 26.89 -18.72 -1.67
CA GLY A 235 26.93 -20.18 -1.79
C GLY A 235 26.71 -20.83 -3.16
N ILE A 236 26.47 -20.08 -4.25
CA ILE A 236 26.37 -20.65 -5.61
C ILE A 236 27.71 -20.70 -6.36
N HIS A 237 28.68 -19.91 -5.92
CA HIS A 237 30.07 -19.93 -6.39
C HIS A 237 31.00 -19.42 -5.28
N PRO A 238 32.32 -19.75 -5.34
CA PRO A 238 33.32 -19.15 -4.47
C PRO A 238 33.46 -17.65 -4.76
N VAL A 239 33.69 -16.83 -3.72
CA VAL A 239 33.91 -15.39 -3.91
C VAL A 239 35.37 -15.14 -4.29
N LEU A 240 35.58 -14.64 -5.51
CA LEU A 240 36.90 -14.38 -6.08
C LEU A 240 37.32 -12.90 -5.91
N SER A 241 38.61 -12.71 -5.60
CA SER A 241 39.28 -11.43 -5.72
C SER A 241 39.89 -11.27 -7.11
N VAL A 242 40.09 -10.03 -7.55
CA VAL A 242 40.73 -9.73 -8.85
C VAL A 242 42.13 -10.39 -8.89
N PRO A 243 42.46 -11.18 -9.93
CA PRO A 243 43.75 -11.85 -10.02
C PRO A 243 44.90 -10.86 -10.14
N THR A 244 46.07 -11.26 -9.67
CA THR A 244 47.30 -10.48 -9.77
C THR A 244 48.25 -11.16 -10.75
N LEU A 245 48.61 -10.44 -11.82
CA LEU A 245 49.58 -10.89 -12.83
C LEU A 245 51.00 -10.44 -12.49
N THR A 246 51.87 -11.40 -12.17
CA THR A 246 53.28 -11.19 -11.82
C THR A 246 54.21 -11.90 -12.81
N GLY A 247 55.51 -11.58 -12.78
CA GLY A 247 56.50 -12.05 -13.75
C GLY A 247 56.70 -11.11 -14.97
N PRO A 248 57.48 -11.53 -15.98
CA PRO A 248 58.15 -12.81 -16.04
C PRO A 248 59.22 -12.93 -14.95
N ASP A 249 59.31 -14.08 -14.29
CA ASP A 249 60.38 -14.39 -13.35
C ASP A 249 61.65 -14.89 -14.08
N ALA A 250 62.63 -15.38 -13.32
CA ALA A 250 63.91 -15.85 -13.88
C ALA A 250 63.76 -17.09 -14.80
N ASP A 251 62.65 -17.82 -14.68
CA ASP A 251 62.33 -19.00 -15.50
C ASP A 251 61.40 -18.65 -16.68
N PHE A 252 61.23 -17.36 -16.96
CA PHE A 252 60.36 -16.83 -18.03
C PHE A 252 58.88 -17.20 -17.86
N LEU A 253 58.42 -17.39 -16.62
CA LEU A 253 57.03 -17.70 -16.31
C LEU A 253 56.25 -16.46 -15.87
N MET A 254 55.03 -16.34 -16.39
CA MET A 254 54.02 -15.42 -15.88
C MET A 254 53.15 -16.16 -14.87
N ALA A 255 52.87 -15.53 -13.73
CA ALA A 255 52.05 -16.11 -12.69
C ALA A 255 50.76 -15.30 -12.50
N CYS A 256 49.62 -15.99 -12.45
CA CYS A 256 48.32 -15.44 -12.14
C CYS A 256 47.83 -15.97 -10.81
N SER A 257 47.96 -15.17 -9.75
CA SER A 257 47.54 -15.53 -8.39
C SER A 257 46.26 -14.80 -7.99
N PHE A 258 45.31 -15.47 -7.36
CA PHE A 258 44.06 -14.87 -6.89
C PHE A 258 43.71 -15.36 -5.49
N GLY A 259 42.99 -14.54 -4.72
CA GLY A 259 42.35 -14.98 -3.48
C GLY A 259 40.93 -15.49 -3.77
N ALA A 260 40.54 -16.58 -3.11
CA ALA A 260 39.20 -17.15 -3.19
C ALA A 260 38.68 -17.46 -1.78
N ASP A 261 37.46 -16.99 -1.47
CA ASP A 261 36.73 -17.35 -0.25
C ASP A 261 35.71 -18.43 -0.60
N ASP A 262 35.98 -19.62 -0.07
CA ASP A 262 35.22 -20.85 -0.30
C ASP A 262 34.43 -21.28 0.95
N SER A 263 34.31 -20.39 1.94
CA SER A 263 33.69 -20.72 3.24
C SER A 263 32.22 -21.10 3.13
N SER A 264 31.54 -20.69 2.05
CA SER A 264 30.12 -20.95 1.81
C SER A 264 29.85 -22.15 0.90
N ARG A 265 30.84 -23.02 0.67
CA ARG A 265 30.69 -24.20 -0.20
C ARG A 265 29.69 -25.22 0.39
N PRO A 266 28.72 -25.72 -0.41
CA PRO A 266 27.86 -26.83 -0.01
C PRO A 266 28.67 -28.08 0.36
N ALA A 267 28.22 -28.86 1.34
CA ALA A 267 28.95 -30.02 1.85
C ALA A 267 29.14 -31.14 0.80
N ASP A 268 28.27 -31.16 -0.21
CA ASP A 268 28.22 -32.12 -1.32
C ASP A 268 28.88 -31.59 -2.61
N ALA A 269 29.36 -30.35 -2.63
CA ALA A 269 30.00 -29.74 -3.79
C ALA A 269 31.52 -29.61 -3.64
N THR A 270 32.23 -29.65 -4.77
CA THR A 270 33.64 -29.28 -4.85
C THR A 270 33.82 -28.00 -5.65
N THR A 271 34.88 -27.26 -5.32
CA THR A 271 35.19 -25.98 -5.98
C THR A 271 36.15 -26.20 -7.12
N VAL A 272 35.83 -25.61 -8.27
CA VAL A 272 36.65 -25.63 -9.48
C VAL A 272 36.97 -24.19 -9.86
N TYR A 273 38.27 -23.91 -10.04
CA TYR A 273 38.74 -22.65 -10.62
C TYR A 273 39.26 -22.92 -12.03
N HIS A 274 38.63 -22.33 -13.03
CA HIS A 274 39.04 -22.42 -14.43
C HIS A 274 39.76 -21.12 -14.81
N VAL A 275 41.04 -21.21 -15.10
CA VAL A 275 41.87 -20.06 -15.51
C VAL A 275 42.07 -20.10 -17.01
N THR A 276 41.71 -19.02 -17.69
CA THR A 276 41.91 -18.82 -19.12
C THR A 276 42.90 -17.69 -19.33
N TRP A 277 44.00 -18.00 -20.01
CA TRP A 277 44.97 -17.04 -20.50
C TRP A 277 44.51 -16.48 -21.85
N LEU A 278 44.50 -15.17 -22.01
CA LEU A 278 44.15 -14.51 -23.26
C LEU A 278 45.27 -13.57 -23.72
N VAL A 279 45.48 -13.48 -25.04
CA VAL A 279 46.34 -12.45 -25.64
C VAL A 279 45.47 -11.58 -26.53
N ASP A 280 45.41 -10.29 -26.25
CA ASP A 280 44.55 -9.31 -26.93
C ASP A 280 43.07 -9.75 -26.95
N GLY A 281 42.62 -10.40 -25.86
CA GLY A 281 41.25 -10.90 -25.70
C GLY A 281 40.95 -12.21 -26.43
N GLN A 282 41.91 -12.82 -27.13
CA GLN A 282 41.76 -14.16 -27.72
C GLN A 282 42.27 -15.23 -26.76
N PRO A 283 41.50 -16.30 -26.50
CA PRO A 283 41.93 -17.38 -25.60
C PRO A 283 43.13 -18.12 -26.20
N LEU A 284 44.18 -18.27 -25.40
CA LEU A 284 45.40 -18.98 -25.77
C LEU A 284 45.45 -20.37 -25.14
N GLN A 285 45.24 -20.44 -23.82
CA GLN A 285 45.30 -21.66 -23.04
C GLN A 285 44.35 -21.55 -21.84
N ALA A 286 43.84 -22.68 -21.37
CA ALA A 286 43.08 -22.74 -20.14
C ALA A 286 43.46 -23.96 -19.30
N GLU A 287 43.36 -23.82 -17.98
CA GLU A 287 43.65 -24.89 -17.03
C GLU A 287 42.74 -24.81 -15.79
N ASN A 288 42.53 -25.96 -15.14
CA ASN A 288 41.87 -26.01 -13.84
C ASN A 288 42.91 -25.87 -12.73
N VAL A 289 42.73 -24.90 -11.85
CA VAL A 289 43.61 -24.66 -10.70
C VAL A 289 42.99 -25.26 -9.44
N THR A 290 43.81 -25.98 -8.68
CA THR A 290 43.37 -26.59 -7.42
C THR A 290 43.15 -25.54 -6.32
N PRO A 291 42.13 -25.73 -5.45
CA PRO A 291 41.94 -24.85 -4.30
C PRO A 291 43.12 -24.90 -3.32
N GLY A 292 43.47 -23.74 -2.78
CA GLY A 292 44.56 -23.56 -1.82
C GLY A 292 44.51 -22.16 -1.20
N ALA A 293 45.46 -21.84 -0.31
CA ALA A 293 45.50 -20.53 0.36
C ALA A 293 45.74 -19.36 -0.63
N GLN A 294 46.42 -19.62 -1.75
CA GLN A 294 46.65 -18.67 -2.82
C GLN A 294 46.78 -19.42 -4.17
N PRO A 295 45.65 -19.82 -4.79
CA PRO A 295 45.65 -20.50 -6.08
C PRO A 295 46.40 -19.69 -7.13
N THR A 296 47.28 -20.36 -7.88
CA THR A 296 48.14 -19.71 -8.88
C THR A 296 48.23 -20.56 -10.15
N ALA A 297 47.99 -19.94 -11.30
CA ALA A 297 48.21 -20.48 -12.63
C ALA A 297 49.50 -19.93 -13.23
N TYR A 298 50.13 -20.69 -14.13
CA TYR A 298 51.38 -20.27 -14.79
C TYR A 298 51.29 -20.42 -16.30
N ILE A 299 51.92 -19.50 -17.03
CA ILE A 299 52.11 -19.61 -18.49
C ILE A 299 53.54 -19.23 -18.85
N SER A 300 54.15 -19.97 -19.78
CA SER A 300 55.51 -19.66 -20.25
C SER A 300 55.47 -18.55 -21.29
N LEU A 301 56.43 -17.62 -21.25
CA LEU A 301 56.58 -16.63 -22.33
C LEU A 301 56.80 -17.27 -23.70
N SER A 302 57.33 -18.50 -23.77
CA SER A 302 57.49 -19.23 -25.03
C SER A 302 56.16 -19.66 -25.68
N GLU A 303 55.08 -19.70 -24.90
CA GLU A 303 53.74 -20.07 -25.38
C GLU A 303 53.00 -18.86 -25.96
N LEU A 304 53.50 -17.64 -25.72
CA LEU A 304 52.95 -16.42 -26.27
C LEU A 304 53.34 -16.27 -27.75
N GLN A 305 52.33 -16.20 -28.62
CA GLN A 305 52.54 -16.14 -30.07
C GLN A 305 53.06 -14.77 -30.56
N HIS A 306 52.73 -13.70 -29.83
CA HIS A 306 53.11 -12.32 -30.17
C HIS A 306 53.09 -11.42 -28.93
N SER A 307 53.67 -10.23 -29.07
CA SER A 307 53.57 -9.17 -28.05
C SER A 307 52.14 -8.62 -28.02
N GLY A 308 51.55 -8.45 -26.84
CA GLY A 308 50.17 -8.02 -26.70
C GLY A 308 49.76 -7.76 -25.26
N MET A 309 48.47 -7.59 -25.03
CA MET A 309 47.89 -7.57 -23.69
C MET A 309 47.65 -9.01 -23.24
N LEU A 310 48.41 -9.48 -22.26
CA LEU A 310 48.13 -10.75 -21.60
C LEU A 310 47.04 -10.53 -20.54
N SER A 311 45.97 -11.30 -20.64
CA SER A 311 44.89 -11.33 -19.66
C SER A 311 44.90 -12.67 -18.94
N CYS A 312 44.66 -12.65 -17.63
CA CYS A 312 44.30 -13.84 -16.88
C CYS A 312 42.86 -13.67 -16.40
N LYS A 313 41.97 -14.50 -16.96
CA LYS A 313 40.56 -14.59 -16.60
C LYS A 313 40.37 -15.82 -15.73
N VAL A 314 39.83 -15.63 -14.53
CA VAL A 314 39.56 -16.69 -13.57
C VAL A 314 38.05 -16.82 -13.40
N GLU A 315 37.55 -18.04 -13.53
CA GLU A 315 36.17 -18.40 -13.28
C GLU A 315 36.08 -19.41 -12.14
N GLY A 316 35.25 -19.13 -11.14
CA GLY A 316 35.06 -19.98 -9.96
C GLY A 316 33.64 -20.51 -9.90
N MET A 317 33.50 -21.83 -9.75
CA MET A 317 32.21 -22.52 -9.74
C MET A 317 32.21 -23.70 -8.76
N TYR A 318 31.01 -24.08 -8.30
CA TYR A 318 30.78 -25.34 -7.58
C TYR A 318 30.31 -26.42 -8.55
N THR A 319 30.74 -27.67 -8.35
CA THR A 319 30.24 -28.81 -9.13
C THR A 319 28.73 -28.95 -8.99
N GLY A 320 28.00 -29.02 -10.11
CA GLY A 320 26.53 -29.05 -10.14
C GLY A 320 25.86 -27.69 -10.30
N HIS A 321 26.61 -26.58 -10.19
CA HIS A 321 26.15 -25.20 -10.35
C HIS A 321 26.98 -24.44 -11.41
N GLU A 322 27.35 -25.12 -12.49
CA GLU A 322 28.31 -24.62 -13.49
C GLU A 322 27.85 -23.34 -14.21
N ASN A 323 26.53 -23.11 -14.32
CA ASN A 323 25.98 -21.91 -14.95
C ASN A 323 25.91 -20.68 -14.03
N GLU A 324 26.30 -20.85 -12.77
CA GLU A 324 26.13 -19.84 -11.71
C GLU A 324 27.48 -19.32 -11.20
N GLY A 325 28.58 -19.51 -11.94
CA GLY A 325 29.94 -19.14 -11.54
C GLY A 325 30.21 -17.62 -11.45
N GLN A 326 31.27 -17.24 -10.73
CA GLN A 326 31.82 -15.88 -10.73
C GLN A 326 33.06 -15.79 -11.63
N THR A 327 33.16 -14.72 -12.39
CA THR A 327 34.33 -14.42 -13.25
C THR A 327 35.02 -13.13 -12.80
N VAL A 328 36.35 -13.15 -12.74
CA VAL A 328 37.23 -12.00 -12.52
C VAL A 328 38.40 -12.02 -13.50
N GLU A 329 38.96 -10.86 -13.85
CA GLU A 329 40.03 -10.78 -14.85
C GLU A 329 41.05 -9.69 -14.49
N SER A 330 42.32 -9.92 -14.84
CA SER A 330 43.38 -8.92 -14.79
C SER A 330 44.20 -8.91 -16.07
N ASN A 331 44.83 -7.77 -16.35
CA ASN A 331 45.48 -7.50 -17.62
C ASN A 331 46.91 -6.97 -17.41
N LYS A 332 47.86 -7.40 -18.23
CA LYS A 332 49.25 -6.93 -18.23
C LYS A 332 49.84 -6.92 -19.63
N LYS A 333 50.41 -5.79 -20.03
CA LYS A 333 51.07 -5.65 -21.34
C LYS A 333 52.40 -6.39 -21.35
N ILE A 334 52.62 -7.23 -22.37
CA ILE A 334 53.85 -8.00 -22.57
C ILE A 334 54.51 -7.61 -23.88
N LEU A 335 55.84 -7.47 -23.85
CA LEU A 335 56.67 -7.24 -25.02
C LEU A 335 57.66 -8.41 -25.17
N LEU A 336 57.47 -9.23 -26.20
CA LEU A 336 58.38 -10.30 -26.57
C LEU A 336 59.50 -9.70 -27.42
N ILE A 337 60.72 -9.70 -26.88
CA ILE A 337 61.92 -9.34 -27.64
C ILE A 337 62.50 -10.64 -28.20
N PHE A 338 62.14 -10.97 -29.44
CA PHE A 338 62.78 -12.06 -30.17
C PHE A 338 64.20 -11.59 -30.53
N THR A 339 65.22 -12.09 -29.83
CA THR A 339 66.63 -11.98 -30.22
C THR A 339 67.06 -13.17 -31.05
#